data_AF-A0A347AJF3-F1
#
_entry.id   AF-A0A347AJF3-F1
#
_cell.length_a   1.000
_cell.length_b   1.000
_cell.length_c   1.000
_cell.angle_alpha   90.00
_cell.angle_beta   90.00
_cell.angle_gamma   90.00
#
_symmetry.space_group_name_H-M   'P 1'
#
loop_
_entity.id
_entity.type
_entity.pdbx_description
1 polymer ?
#
loop_
_entity_poly.entity_id
_entity_poly.type
_entity_poly.pdbx_seq_one_letter_code
_entity_poly.pdbx_strand_id
1 'polypeptide(L)' 'MRIHELEICNFRGIKELKFEPKGNNFLISGPNGSGKSAIVDAVDFLLNDEVSKFLK' A
#
# COMPACT_ATOMS: atom_id res chain seq x y z
N MET A 1 -13.07 -9.25 -1.12
CA MET A 1 -12.05 -8.97 -2.14
C MET A 1 -10.77 -9.73 -1.80
N ARG A 2 -9.98 -10.15 -2.79
CA ARG A 2 -8.63 -10.73 -2.61
C ARG A 2 -7.66 -10.04 -3.57
N ILE A 3 -6.51 -9.59 -3.07
CA ILE A 3 -5.45 -9.02 -3.89
C ILE A 3 -4.64 -10.19 -4.46
N HIS A 4 -4.52 -10.27 -5.79
CA HIS A 4 -3.67 -11.27 -6.45
C HIS A 4 -2.28 -10.72 -6.73
N GLU A 5 -2.23 -9.45 -7.13
CA GLU A 5 -1.05 -8.66 -7.44
C GLU A 5 -1.32 -7.22 -7.02
N LEU A 6 -0.30 -6.54 -6.49
CA LEU A 6 -0.32 -5.11 -6.21
C LEU A 6 0.95 -4.47 -6.73
N GLU A 7 0.78 -3.43 -7.54
CA GLU A 7 1.87 -2.60 -8.06
C GLU A 7 1.60 -1.14 -7.65
N ILE A 8 2.56 -0.52 -6.96
CA ILE A 8 2.49 0.85 -6.46
C ILE A 8 3.66 1.62 -7.04
N CYS A 9 3.36 2.67 -7.81
CA CYS A 9 4.35 3.50 -8.50
C CYS A 9 4.15 4.96 -8.16
N ASN A 10 5.21 5.64 -7.74
CA ASN A 10 5.24 7.08 -7.42
C ASN A 10 4.10 7.53 -6.48
N PHE A 11 3.80 6.74 -5.44
CA PHE A 11 2.75 7.03 -4.47
C PHE A 11 3.34 7.34 -3.10
N ARG A 12 3.14 8.57 -2.63
CA ARG A 12 3.79 9.11 -1.41
C ARG A 12 5.32 8.89 -1.48
N GLY A 13 5.91 8.25 -0.46
CA GLY A 13 7.33 7.92 -0.41
C GLY A 13 7.72 6.63 -1.14
N ILE A 14 6.78 5.92 -1.76
CA ILE A 14 7.05 4.68 -2.50
C ILE A 14 7.35 5.03 -3.95
N LYS A 15 8.61 4.83 -4.38
CA LYS A 15 9.01 4.99 -5.78
C LYS A 15 8.44 3.86 -6.65
N GLU A 16 8.67 2.63 -6.22
CA GLU A 16 8.22 1.41 -6.89
C GLU A 16 8.10 0.29 -5.85
N LEU A 17 6.97 -0.43 -5.88
CA LEU A 17 6.72 -1.63 -5.08
C LEU A 17 5.82 -2.56 -5.89
N LYS A 18 6.25 -3.81 -6.07
CA LYS A 18 5.45 -4.85 -6.71
C LYS A 18 5.49 -6.13 -5.87
N PHE A 19 4.32 -6.71 -5.60
CA PHE A 19 4.24 -8.02 -4.95
C PHE A 19 2.97 -8.78 -5.34
N GLU A 20 3.07 -10.11 -5.28
CA GLU A 20 2.01 -11.04 -5.67
C GLU A 20 1.57 -11.89 -4.49
N PRO A 21 0.59 -11.43 -3.68
CA PRO A 21 0.07 -12.23 -2.58
C PRO A 21 -0.74 -13.45 -3.05
N LYS A 22 -1.13 -13.51 -4.33
CA LYS A 22 -1.87 -14.64 -4.94
C LYS A 22 -3.16 -14.99 -4.18
N GLY A 23 -3.79 -13.99 -3.58
CA GLY A 23 -5.00 -14.14 -2.78
C GLY A 23 -4.78 -14.68 -1.36
N ASN A 24 -3.52 -14.85 -0.94
CA ASN A 24 -3.15 -15.25 0.42
C ASN A 24 -2.89 -14.05 1.32
N ASN A 25 -2.80 -14.30 2.63
CA ASN A 25 -2.35 -13.32 3.60
C ASN A 25 -0.88 -12.97 3.36
N PHE A 26 -0.51 -11.72 3.57
CA PHE A 26 0.87 -11.25 3.49
C PHE A 26 1.17 -10.29 4.65
N LEU A 27 2.45 -10.21 5.04
CA LEU A 27 2.92 -9.39 6.15
C LEU A 27 3.76 -8.22 5.64
N ILE A 28 3.39 -7.01 6.02
CA ILE A 28 4.22 -5.80 5.87
C ILE A 28 4.79 -5.47 7.25
N SER A 29 6.11 -5.52 7.38
CA SER A 29 6.81 -5.21 8.64
C SER A 29 8.04 -4.33 8.39
N GLY A 30 8.41 -3.52 9.38
CA GLY A 30 9.51 -2.58 9.31
C GLY A 30 9.44 -1.45 10.35
N PRO A 31 10.50 -0.65 10.53
CA PRO A 31 10.55 0.44 11.52
C PRO A 31 9.54 1.57 11.25
N ASN A 32 9.31 2.44 12.25
CA ASN A 32 8.48 3.63 12.05
C ASN A 32 9.08 4.53 10.96
N GLY A 33 8.21 5.11 10.11
CA GLY A 33 8.64 5.92 8.97
C GLY A 33 9.06 5.14 7.72
N SER A 34 9.12 3.80 7.76
CA SER A 34 9.56 2.98 6.61
C SER A 34 8.57 2.87 5.45
N GLY A 35 7.47 3.62 5.46
CA GLY A 35 6.47 3.62 4.38
C GLY A 35 5.36 2.56 4.45
N LYS A 36 5.26 1.77 5.54
CA LYS A 36 4.21 0.73 5.69
C LYS A 36 2.79 1.27 5.51
N SER A 37 2.47 2.39 6.18
CA SER A 37 1.16 3.03 6.06
C SER A 37 0.88 3.55 4.66
N ALA A 38 1.91 3.90 3.88
CA ALA A 38 1.73 4.31 2.49
C ALA A 38 1.26 3.16 1.59
N ILE A 39 1.62 1.91 1.92
CA ILE A 39 1.11 0.73 1.21
C ILE A 39 -0.38 0.55 1.50
N VAL A 40 -0.80 0.73 2.76
CA VAL A 40 -2.21 0.65 3.15
C VAL A 40 -3.02 1.77 2.48
N ASP A 41 -2.51 3.01 2.50
CA ASP A 41 -3.15 4.14 1.83
C ASP A 41 -3.32 3.93 0.32
N ALA A 42 -2.37 3.25 -0.34
CA ALA A 42 -2.48 2.93 -1.76
C ALA A 42 -3.61 1.93 -2.03
N VAL A 43 -3.79 0.94 -1.14
CA VAL A 43 -4.91 -0.01 -1.22
C VAL A 43 -6.24 0.70 -0.96
N ASP A 44 -6.31 1.57 0.05
CA ASP A 44 -7.53 2.33 0.33
C ASP A 44 -7.90 3.27 -0.82
N PHE A 45 -6.91 3.95 -1.41
CA PHE A 45 -7.10 4.78 -2.60
C PHE A 45 -7.61 3.99 -3.80
N LEU A 46 -7.03 2.82 -4.08
CA LEU A 46 -7.48 1.95 -5.17
C LEU A 46 -8.96 1.55 -5.04
N LEU A 47 -9.45 1.36 -3.81
CA LEU A 47 -10.79 0.84 -3.56
C LEU A 47 -11.85 1.92 -3.37
N ASN A 48 -11.46 3.07 -2.83
CA ASN A 48 -12.41 4.09 -2.39
C ASN A 48 -12.21 5.44 -3.12
N ASP A 49 -11.18 5.57 -3.96
CA ASP A 49 -10.78 6.85 -4.61
C ASP A 49 -10.46 7.98 -3.60
N GLU A 50 -10.19 7.61 -2.35
CA GLU A 50 -9.82 8.52 -1.28
C GLU A 50 -8.40 8.22 -0.79
N VAL A 51 -7.53 9.24 -0.79
CA VAL A 51 -6.26 9.16 -0.09
C VAL A 51 -6.47 9.75 1.29
N SER A 52 -6.29 8.95 2.34
CA SER A 52 -6.32 9.37 3.74
C SER A 52 -5.48 10.63 3.96
N LYS A 53 -6.13 11.79 4.07
CA LYS A 53 -5.47 13.08 4.34
C LYS A 53 -5.19 13.23 5.83
N PHE A 54 -4.38 12.35 6.41
CA PHE A 54 -3.77 12.65 7.70
C PHE A 54 -2.46 13.41 7.45
N LEU A 55 -2.59 14.69 7.08
CA LEU A 55 -1.62 15.71 7.45
C LEU A 55 -2.06 16.23 8.82
N LYS A 56 -1.33 15.87 9.87
CA LYS A 56 -1.19 16.73 11.04
C LYS A 56 0.15 17.45 10.91
#